data_AF-A0A226D283-F1
#
_entry.id   AF-A0A226D283-F1
#
_cell.length_a   1.000
_cell.length_b   1.000
_cell.length_c   1.000
_cell.angle_alpha   90.00
_cell.angle_beta   90.00
_cell.angle_gamma   90.00
#
_symmetry.space_group_name_H-M   'P 1'
#
loop_
_entity.id
_entity.type
_entity.pdbx_description
1 polymer ?
#
loop_
_entity_poly.entity_id
_entity_poly.type
_entity_poly.pdbx_seq_one_letter_code
_entity_poly.pdbx_strand_id
1 'polypeptide(L)'
;MSSCPPASAATVALSSWFPTFQFWEPGSLKHRSSEFKEFVGNTKLQQDDDRLINYMRQKVLIPPPTRKEPVLLSLKNPHKEPSQQEEIYRYVFKLLGEKEDGFFIECGGNDGELYSNTLALELLHGWTGLLVEPDPLPLSKLRTRRRNVWIAPVCLSGVTWPIKVDMFRPNNDDLMTRLGFVENASFTAECYPVFSLLKAINITSVDYFSLDIEGAELPVLKTIPWNRVRIKVNICTELLEIWYNHAGKLISRY
;
A
#
# COMPACT_ATOMS: atom_id res chain seq x y z
N MET A 1 37.24 -22.50 -50.29
CA MET A 1 37.07 -21.06 -50.07
C MET A 1 35.76 -20.88 -49.34
N SER A 2 35.64 -20.41 -48.11
CA SER A 2 36.58 -20.00 -47.06
C SER A 2 35.72 -19.89 -45.79
N SER A 3 36.29 -20.36 -44.70
CA SER A 3 35.74 -20.54 -43.35
C SER A 3 35.43 -19.23 -42.61
N CYS A 4 34.57 -19.34 -41.59
CA CYS A 4 34.23 -18.32 -40.59
C CYS A 4 35.44 -17.59 -39.98
N PRO A 5 35.29 -16.31 -39.61
CA PRO A 5 35.99 -15.72 -38.49
C PRO A 5 35.15 -15.77 -37.18
N PRO A 6 35.78 -15.98 -36.02
CA PRO A 6 35.13 -15.98 -34.71
C PRO A 6 34.95 -14.54 -34.19
N ALA A 7 33.79 -14.26 -33.58
CA ALA A 7 33.58 -13.04 -32.81
C ALA A 7 34.25 -13.17 -31.45
N SER A 8 35.06 -12.17 -31.10
CA SER A 8 35.86 -12.05 -29.89
C SER A 8 35.00 -12.01 -28.62
N ALA A 9 35.41 -12.80 -27.62
CA ALA A 9 34.96 -12.66 -26.25
C ALA A 9 35.53 -11.37 -25.64
N ALA A 10 34.66 -10.42 -25.33
CA ALA A 10 34.95 -9.31 -24.45
C ALA A 10 34.41 -9.65 -23.05
N THR A 11 35.32 -9.96 -22.15
CA THR A 11 35.09 -10.12 -20.72
C THR A 11 34.64 -8.79 -20.13
N VAL A 12 33.39 -8.68 -19.70
CA VAL A 12 32.95 -7.58 -18.82
C VAL A 12 32.78 -8.16 -17.42
N ALA A 13 33.59 -7.65 -16.51
CA ALA A 13 33.60 -7.99 -15.11
C ALA A 13 32.21 -7.81 -14.48
N LEU A 14 31.70 -8.87 -13.85
CA LEU A 14 30.64 -8.75 -12.85
C LEU A 14 31.25 -8.06 -11.63
N SER A 15 31.13 -6.74 -11.55
CA SER A 15 31.40 -6.00 -10.32
C SER A 15 30.30 -6.31 -9.32
N SER A 16 30.67 -7.14 -8.36
CA SER A 16 29.98 -7.40 -7.11
C SER A 16 29.67 -6.10 -6.36
N TRP A 17 28.41 -5.68 -6.35
CA TRP A 17 27.88 -4.68 -5.41
C TRP A 17 26.62 -5.25 -4.75
N PHE A 18 26.82 -6.15 -3.80
CA PHE A 18 25.86 -6.37 -2.73
C PHE A 18 26.23 -5.40 -1.60
N PRO A 19 25.36 -4.47 -1.18
CA PRO A 19 25.64 -3.69 0.01
C PRO A 19 25.53 -4.63 1.22
N THR A 20 26.63 -4.76 1.94
CA THR A 20 26.74 -5.40 3.25
C THR A 20 25.82 -4.69 4.25
N PHE A 21 24.89 -5.44 4.85
CA PHE A 21 24.09 -4.99 5.98
C PHE A 21 24.99 -4.75 7.19
N GLN A 22 25.19 -3.49 7.57
CA GLN A 22 25.75 -3.14 8.88
C GLN A 22 24.60 -2.93 9.87
N PHE A 23 24.54 -3.78 10.89
CA PHE A 23 23.69 -3.59 12.06
C PHE A 23 24.23 -2.39 12.85
N TRP A 24 23.36 -1.43 13.16
CA TRP A 24 23.65 -0.33 14.07
C TRP A 24 22.61 -0.31 15.19
N GLU A 25 23.05 -0.22 16.45
CA GLU A 25 22.16 -0.11 17.62
C GLU A 25 21.72 1.35 17.83
N PRO A 26 20.41 1.66 17.95
CA PRO A 26 19.98 3.04 18.12
C PRO A 26 19.85 3.45 19.60
N GLY A 27 20.52 4.55 19.93
CA GLY A 27 20.22 5.39 21.08
C GLY A 27 18.95 6.24 20.88
N SER A 28 18.08 6.16 21.89
CA SER A 28 17.10 7.14 22.37
C SER A 28 16.11 7.82 21.40
N LEU A 29 14.95 7.20 21.21
CA LEU A 29 13.63 7.85 21.19
C LEU A 29 12.66 6.94 22.00
N LYS A 30 12.49 7.25 23.29
CA LYS A 30 11.65 6.49 24.22
C LYS A 30 10.22 7.01 24.11
N HIS A 31 9.32 6.19 23.55
CA HIS A 31 7.94 5.96 24.04
C HIS A 31 6.99 5.30 23.02
N ARG A 32 7.43 4.93 21.82
CA ARG A 32 6.61 4.12 20.88
C ARG A 32 7.26 2.78 20.47
N SER A 33 8.55 2.60 20.72
CA SER A 33 9.36 1.49 20.20
C SER A 33 9.41 0.25 21.11
N SER A 34 9.12 0.37 22.41
CA SER A 34 9.27 -0.73 23.36
C SER A 34 8.16 -1.79 23.27
N GLU A 35 6.89 -1.37 23.15
CA GLU A 35 5.74 -2.30 23.11
C GLU A 35 5.76 -3.18 21.85
N PHE A 36 6.17 -2.65 20.70
CA PHE A 36 6.30 -3.44 19.47
C PHE A 36 7.49 -4.41 19.53
N LYS A 37 8.62 -4.02 20.15
CA LYS A 37 9.76 -4.94 20.35
C LYS A 37 9.37 -6.13 21.23
N GLU A 38 8.47 -5.93 22.19
CA GLU A 38 7.94 -7.00 23.04
C GLU A 38 6.95 -7.89 22.29
N PHE A 39 6.14 -7.30 21.39
CA PHE A 39 5.13 -8.02 20.61
C PHE A 39 5.71 -8.82 19.43
N VAL A 40 6.71 -8.27 18.72
CA VAL A 40 7.29 -8.85 17.50
C VAL A 40 8.65 -9.52 17.76
N GLY A 41 9.39 -9.11 18.79
CA GLY A 41 10.63 -9.76 19.26
C GLY A 41 11.49 -10.40 18.16
N ASN A 42 11.97 -11.62 18.41
CA ASN A 42 12.55 -12.51 17.39
C ASN A 42 11.52 -13.48 16.79
N THR A 43 10.23 -13.35 17.13
CA THR A 43 9.20 -14.33 16.77
C THR A 43 8.39 -13.84 15.58
N LYS A 44 8.53 -14.52 14.44
CA LYS A 44 7.72 -14.26 13.25
C LYS A 44 6.27 -14.72 13.49
N LEU A 45 5.41 -13.83 13.98
CA LEU A 45 3.98 -14.08 14.08
C LEU A 45 3.39 -14.22 12.68
N GLN A 46 2.77 -15.37 12.40
CA GLN A 46 2.14 -15.61 11.10
C GLN A 46 0.94 -14.69 10.89
N GLN A 47 0.64 -14.41 9.62
CA GLN A 47 -0.40 -13.48 9.19
C GLN A 47 -1.82 -13.76 9.70
N ASP A 48 -2.08 -14.94 10.27
CA ASP A 48 -3.36 -15.32 10.83
C ASP A 48 -3.34 -15.60 12.35
N ASP A 49 -2.22 -15.34 13.03
CA ASP A 49 -2.05 -15.47 14.48
C ASP A 49 -3.00 -14.52 15.23
N ASP A 50 -3.84 -15.06 16.13
CA ASP A 50 -4.87 -14.27 16.80
C ASP A 50 -4.31 -13.16 17.71
N ARG A 51 -3.07 -13.30 18.21
CA ARG A 51 -2.40 -12.22 18.95
C ARG A 51 -2.14 -11.05 18.02
N LEU A 52 -1.66 -11.32 16.80
CA LEU A 52 -1.41 -10.29 15.77
C LEU A 52 -2.72 -9.59 15.40
N ILE A 53 -3.77 -10.35 15.15
CA ILE A 53 -5.09 -9.81 14.80
C ILE A 53 -5.65 -8.93 15.92
N ASN A 54 -5.54 -9.37 17.17
CA ASN A 54 -6.02 -8.59 18.32
C ASN A 54 -5.20 -7.33 18.54
N TYR A 55 -3.87 -7.40 18.41
CA TYR A 55 -3.00 -6.23 18.46
C TYR A 55 -3.37 -5.20 17.39
N MET A 56 -3.56 -5.64 16.14
CA MET A 56 -3.95 -4.75 15.05
C MET A 56 -5.25 -4.03 15.31
N ARG A 57 -6.27 -4.77 15.75
CA ARG A 57 -7.60 -4.23 16.06
C ARG A 57 -7.55 -3.17 17.16
N GLN A 58 -6.66 -3.34 18.14
CA GLN A 58 -6.58 -2.45 19.31
C GLN A 58 -5.62 -1.28 19.13
N LYS A 59 -4.55 -1.45 18.36
CA LYS A 59 -3.39 -0.54 18.38
C LYS A 59 -2.97 -0.01 17.02
N VAL A 60 -3.29 -0.71 15.94
CA VAL A 60 -2.81 -0.34 14.59
C VAL A 60 -3.92 0.35 13.79
N LEU A 61 -5.07 -0.31 13.67
CA LEU A 61 -6.17 0.13 12.82
C LEU A 61 -6.99 1.23 13.49
N ILE A 62 -7.31 2.28 12.72
CA ILE A 62 -8.24 3.32 13.14
C ILE A 62 -9.59 3.06 12.48
N PRO A 63 -10.68 3.00 13.27
CA PRO A 63 -12.01 2.77 12.73
C PRO A 63 -12.55 4.00 11.98
N PRO A 64 -13.51 3.81 11.06
CA PRO A 64 -14.23 4.91 10.45
C PRO A 64 -14.97 5.76 11.52
N PRO A 65 -15.31 7.01 11.21
CA PRO A 65 -16.10 7.85 12.09
C PRO A 65 -17.41 7.17 12.52
N THR A 66 -17.75 7.27 13.82
CA THR A 66 -18.96 6.67 14.39
C THR A 66 -20.26 7.35 13.94
N ARG A 67 -20.14 8.59 13.46
CA ARG A 67 -21.24 9.37 12.87
C ARG A 67 -20.87 9.66 11.42
N LYS A 68 -21.85 9.54 10.52
CA LYS A 68 -21.72 9.96 9.12
C LYS A 68 -21.66 11.49 9.07
N GLU A 69 -20.46 12.02 9.25
CA GLU A 69 -20.15 13.41 8.98
C GLU A 69 -19.70 13.57 7.53
N PRO A 70 -19.90 14.75 6.91
CA PRO A 70 -19.37 15.01 5.59
C PRO A 70 -17.84 14.89 5.56
N VAL A 71 -17.31 14.31 4.49
CA VAL A 71 -15.87 14.29 4.21
C VAL A 71 -15.37 15.73 4.09
N LEU A 72 -14.24 16.03 4.73
CA LEU A 72 -13.61 17.34 4.75
C LEU A 72 -12.58 17.48 3.62
N LEU A 73 -13.03 18.05 2.50
CA LEU A 73 -12.19 18.33 1.33
C LEU A 73 -11.37 19.62 1.51
N SER A 74 -10.19 19.64 0.89
CA SER A 74 -9.24 20.75 0.93
C SER A 74 -9.68 21.84 -0.02
N LEU A 75 -9.75 23.07 0.49
CA LEU A 75 -9.95 24.27 -0.35
C LEU A 75 -8.80 24.52 -1.33
N LYS A 76 -7.64 23.88 -1.11
CA LYS A 76 -6.44 24.00 -1.97
C LYS A 76 -6.34 22.89 -3.00
N ASN A 77 -7.27 21.94 -3.03
CA ASN A 77 -7.24 20.88 -4.04
C ASN A 77 -7.49 21.51 -5.42
N PRO A 78 -6.57 21.35 -6.39
CA PRO A 78 -6.78 21.87 -7.75
C PRO A 78 -7.96 21.18 -8.45
N HIS A 79 -8.30 19.96 -8.04
CA HIS A 79 -9.46 19.24 -8.53
C HIS A 79 -10.68 19.61 -7.68
N LYS A 80 -11.67 20.24 -8.33
CA LYS A 80 -12.87 20.74 -7.64
C LYS A 80 -13.84 19.61 -7.29
N GLU A 81 -13.85 18.55 -8.09
CA GLU A 81 -14.69 17.37 -7.88
C GLU A 81 -13.84 16.10 -7.79
N PRO A 82 -14.17 15.15 -6.90
CA PRO A 82 -13.49 13.85 -6.79
C PRO A 82 -13.41 13.10 -8.12
N SER A 83 -14.46 13.25 -8.95
CA SER A 83 -14.57 12.62 -10.26
C SER A 83 -13.58 13.14 -11.31
N GLN A 84 -12.90 14.25 -11.03
CA GLN A 84 -11.93 14.89 -11.91
C GLN A 84 -10.49 14.48 -11.61
N GLN A 85 -10.26 13.73 -10.52
CA GLN A 85 -8.92 13.37 -10.07
C GLN A 85 -8.39 12.17 -10.85
N GLU A 86 -9.19 11.11 -10.97
CA GLU A 86 -8.74 9.84 -11.55
C GLU A 86 -9.77 9.30 -12.55
N GLU A 87 -9.35 8.91 -13.75
CA GLU A 87 -10.24 8.20 -14.68
C GLU A 87 -10.50 6.75 -14.21
N ILE A 88 -9.62 6.23 -13.38
CA ILE A 88 -9.60 4.83 -13.00
C ILE A 88 -10.84 4.41 -12.22
N TYR A 89 -11.40 5.30 -11.37
CA TYR A 89 -12.60 4.95 -10.61
C TYR A 89 -13.79 4.69 -11.55
N ARG A 90 -13.94 5.46 -12.65
CA ARG A 90 -15.05 5.26 -13.60
C ARG A 90 -14.92 3.90 -14.27
N TYR A 91 -13.70 3.54 -14.64
CA TYR A 91 -13.40 2.26 -15.24
C TYR A 91 -13.73 1.12 -14.26
N VAL A 92 -13.20 1.16 -13.03
CA VAL A 92 -13.47 0.18 -11.96
C VAL A 92 -14.97 0.07 -11.67
N PHE A 93 -15.67 1.20 -11.53
CA PHE A 93 -17.09 1.24 -11.23
C PHE A 93 -17.91 0.54 -12.32
N LYS A 94 -17.63 0.85 -13.59
CA LYS A 94 -18.28 0.20 -14.74
C LYS A 94 -17.98 -1.30 -14.80
N LEU A 95 -16.74 -1.70 -14.57
CA LEU A 95 -16.33 -3.11 -14.57
C LEU A 95 -17.03 -3.93 -13.49
N LEU A 96 -17.31 -3.31 -12.36
CA LEU A 96 -18.02 -3.92 -11.25
C LEU A 96 -19.55 -3.82 -11.39
N GLY A 97 -20.03 -3.40 -12.57
CA GLY A 97 -21.45 -3.33 -12.89
C GLY A 97 -22.15 -2.19 -12.16
N GLU A 98 -21.47 -1.06 -12.00
CA GLU A 98 -22.00 0.13 -11.32
C GLU A 98 -22.46 -0.18 -9.89
N LYS A 99 -21.70 -1.05 -9.22
CA LYS A 99 -22.01 -1.53 -7.88
C LYS A 99 -21.97 -0.38 -6.87
N GLU A 100 -23.06 -0.20 -6.13
CA GLU A 100 -23.16 0.63 -4.94
C GLU A 100 -22.72 -0.14 -3.67
N ASP A 101 -22.39 0.58 -2.60
CA ASP A 101 -22.05 0.02 -1.27
C ASP A 101 -20.93 -1.05 -1.33
N GLY A 102 -19.91 -0.82 -2.16
CA GLY A 102 -18.75 -1.71 -2.28
C GLY A 102 -17.70 -1.50 -1.18
N PHE A 103 -16.76 -2.44 -1.11
CA PHE A 103 -15.59 -2.35 -0.22
C PHE A 103 -14.29 -2.25 -1.01
N PHE A 104 -13.49 -1.21 -0.77
CA PHE A 104 -12.17 -1.03 -1.40
C PHE A 104 -10.99 -1.18 -0.42
N ILE A 105 -9.82 -1.46 -0.96
CA ILE A 105 -8.53 -1.16 -0.33
C ILE A 105 -7.80 -0.17 -1.25
N GLU A 106 -7.24 0.88 -0.68
CA GLU A 106 -6.30 1.77 -1.37
C GLU A 106 -5.00 1.82 -0.57
N CYS A 107 -3.92 1.36 -1.20
CA CYS A 107 -2.58 1.50 -0.68
C CYS A 107 -1.88 2.67 -1.36
N GLY A 108 -1.18 3.50 -0.59
CA GLY A 108 -0.74 4.81 -1.05
C GLY A 108 -1.83 5.87 -0.87
N GLY A 109 -2.57 5.82 0.24
CA GLY A 109 -3.72 6.71 0.49
C GLY A 109 -3.37 8.20 0.59
N ASN A 110 -2.09 8.54 0.70
CA ASN A 110 -1.55 9.90 0.73
C ASN A 110 -2.32 10.79 1.73
N ASP A 111 -2.78 11.97 1.31
CA ASP A 111 -3.49 12.90 2.18
C ASP A 111 -5.00 12.61 2.29
N GLY A 112 -5.43 11.47 1.76
CA GLY A 112 -6.80 10.98 1.72
C GLY A 112 -7.69 11.68 0.70
N GLU A 113 -7.15 12.55 -0.15
CA GLU A 113 -7.94 13.36 -1.09
C GLU A 113 -7.29 13.50 -2.46
N LEU A 114 -6.06 14.01 -2.52
CA LEU A 114 -5.37 14.33 -3.76
C LEU A 114 -4.94 13.04 -4.47
N TYR A 115 -5.36 12.87 -5.73
CA TYR A 115 -5.15 11.68 -6.55
C TYR A 115 -5.71 10.39 -5.94
N SER A 116 -6.72 10.51 -5.07
CA SER A 116 -7.34 9.32 -4.48
C SER A 116 -8.16 8.55 -5.52
N ASN A 117 -7.84 7.27 -5.66
CA ASN A 117 -8.51 6.34 -6.57
C ASN A 117 -9.89 5.90 -6.06
N THR A 118 -10.20 6.17 -4.79
CA THR A 118 -11.42 5.66 -4.12
C THR A 118 -12.34 6.73 -3.58
N LEU A 119 -11.91 8.00 -3.53
CA LEU A 119 -12.72 9.09 -3.00
C LEU A 119 -14.06 9.26 -3.73
N ALA A 120 -14.05 9.12 -5.06
CA ALA A 120 -15.27 9.20 -5.86
C ALA A 120 -16.22 8.02 -5.59
N LEU A 121 -15.69 6.80 -5.40
CA LEU A 121 -16.50 5.63 -5.03
C LEU A 121 -17.21 5.83 -3.68
N GLU A 122 -16.50 6.41 -2.71
CA GLU A 122 -17.07 6.70 -1.40
C GLU A 122 -18.16 7.78 -1.46
N LEU A 123 -17.85 8.92 -2.10
CA LEU A 123 -18.73 10.08 -2.09
C LEU A 123 -19.95 9.94 -2.99
N LEU A 124 -19.81 9.24 -4.12
CA LEU A 124 -20.86 9.15 -5.13
C LEU A 124 -21.65 7.84 -5.05
N HIS A 125 -21.04 6.77 -4.51
CA HIS A 125 -21.59 5.42 -4.62
C HIS A 125 -21.74 4.68 -3.26
N GLY A 126 -21.56 5.40 -2.14
CA GLY A 126 -21.72 4.85 -0.79
C GLY A 126 -20.66 3.84 -0.38
N TRP A 127 -19.57 3.70 -1.13
CA TRP A 127 -18.52 2.74 -0.80
C TRP A 127 -17.83 3.07 0.53
N THR A 128 -17.29 2.04 1.15
CA THR A 128 -16.36 2.16 2.29
C THR A 128 -15.12 1.33 1.99
N GLY A 129 -14.12 1.35 2.89
CA GLY A 129 -12.90 0.62 2.62
C GLY A 129 -11.83 0.75 3.68
N LEU A 130 -10.61 0.46 3.25
CA LEU A 130 -9.38 0.55 4.01
C LEU A 130 -8.36 1.40 3.26
N LEU A 131 -7.89 2.48 3.87
CA LEU A 131 -6.76 3.27 3.38
C LEU A 131 -5.48 2.86 4.11
N VAL A 132 -4.42 2.56 3.35
CA VAL A 132 -3.09 2.20 3.87
C VAL A 132 -2.11 3.31 3.52
N GLU A 133 -1.54 3.95 4.54
CA GLU A 133 -0.61 5.07 4.38
C GLU A 133 0.46 5.07 5.49
N PRO A 134 1.71 4.67 5.19
CA PRO A 134 2.78 4.61 6.18
C PRO A 134 3.43 5.98 6.49
N ASP A 135 3.41 6.93 5.56
CA ASP A 135 4.14 8.18 5.70
C ASP A 135 3.45 9.11 6.72
N PRO A 136 4.12 9.47 7.83
CA PRO A 136 3.52 10.29 8.88
C PRO A 136 2.97 11.64 8.43
N LEU A 137 3.57 12.28 7.41
CA LEU A 137 3.15 13.61 6.95
C LEU A 137 1.79 13.59 6.24
N PRO A 138 1.62 12.88 5.10
CA PRO A 138 0.32 12.79 4.44
C PRO A 138 -0.72 12.08 5.32
N LEU A 139 -0.32 11.06 6.10
CA LEU A 139 -1.21 10.41 7.08
C LEU A 139 -1.85 11.40 8.07
N SER A 140 -1.10 12.42 8.51
CA SER A 140 -1.64 13.44 9.42
C SER A 140 -2.80 14.22 8.81
N LYS A 141 -2.76 14.47 7.50
CA LYS A 141 -3.83 15.13 6.73
C LYS A 141 -4.97 14.16 6.46
N LEU A 142 -4.66 12.92 6.06
CA LEU A 142 -5.65 11.87 5.83
C LEU A 142 -6.59 11.69 7.02
N ARG A 143 -6.04 11.72 8.24
CA ARG A 143 -6.82 11.62 9.49
C ARG A 143 -7.81 12.77 9.71
N THR A 144 -7.59 13.95 9.14
CA THR A 144 -8.50 15.09 9.29
C THR A 144 -9.61 15.10 8.25
N ARG A 145 -9.52 14.28 7.20
CA ARG A 145 -10.49 14.21 6.09
C ARG A 145 -11.85 13.64 6.47
N ARG A 146 -11.95 12.92 7.59
CA ARG A 146 -13.20 12.25 8.02
C ARG A 146 -13.79 11.30 6.96
N ARG A 147 -12.91 10.65 6.19
CA ARG A 147 -13.30 9.57 5.26
C ARG A 147 -14.04 8.47 6.05
N ASN A 148 -15.11 7.92 5.48
CA ASN A 148 -15.86 6.79 6.02
C ASN A 148 -15.15 5.47 5.71
N VAL A 149 -13.94 5.31 6.24
CA VAL A 149 -13.04 4.18 5.96
C VAL A 149 -12.23 3.80 7.20
N TRP A 150 -11.75 2.57 7.23
CA TRP A 150 -10.65 2.19 8.11
C TRP A 150 -9.34 2.83 7.62
N ILE A 151 -8.46 3.16 8.56
CA ILE A 151 -7.12 3.67 8.24
C ILE A 151 -6.08 2.75 8.88
N ALA A 152 -5.10 2.31 8.09
CA ALA A 152 -3.94 1.56 8.53
C ALA A 152 -2.67 2.41 8.34
N PRO A 153 -2.07 2.95 9.41
CA PRO A 153 -0.89 3.81 9.37
C PRO A 153 0.40 2.98 9.24
N VAL A 154 0.47 2.15 8.21
CA VAL A 154 1.44 1.06 8.02
C VAL A 154 1.74 0.88 6.54
N CYS A 155 2.79 0.13 6.20
CA CYS A 155 3.00 -0.38 4.85
C CYS A 155 2.46 -1.80 4.70
N LEU A 156 2.44 -2.34 3.48
CA LEU A 156 2.08 -3.73 3.22
C LEU A 156 3.32 -4.62 3.20
N SER A 157 3.26 -5.75 3.90
CA SER A 157 4.36 -6.71 3.96
C SER A 157 4.34 -7.62 2.74
N GLY A 158 5.49 -7.74 2.07
CA GLY A 158 5.72 -8.73 1.01
C GLY A 158 5.98 -10.16 1.52
N VAL A 159 5.88 -10.38 2.84
CA VAL A 159 6.00 -11.69 3.50
C VAL A 159 4.82 -11.94 4.43
N THR A 160 4.61 -13.19 4.86
CA THR A 160 3.43 -13.59 5.66
C THR A 160 3.54 -13.28 7.16
N TRP A 161 4.37 -12.30 7.55
CA TRP A 161 4.53 -11.83 8.93
C TRP A 161 4.87 -10.32 8.95
N PRO A 162 4.73 -9.65 10.10
CA PRO A 162 5.10 -8.23 10.24
C PRO A 162 6.60 -8.00 10.06
N ILE A 163 6.97 -6.91 9.39
CA ILE A 163 8.37 -6.48 9.22
C ILE A 163 8.51 -4.98 9.46
N LYS A 164 9.75 -4.51 9.62
CA LYS A 164 10.10 -3.09 9.61
C LYS A 164 10.95 -2.79 8.41
N VAL A 165 10.65 -1.69 7.73
CA VAL A 165 11.39 -1.23 6.57
C VAL A 165 11.68 0.26 6.72
N ASP A 166 12.86 0.68 6.28
CA ASP A 166 13.15 2.11 6.14
C ASP A 166 12.61 2.57 4.78
N MET A 167 11.74 3.57 4.81
CA MET A 167 11.11 4.17 3.66
C MET A 167 11.65 5.58 3.43
N PHE A 168 11.58 6.02 2.19
CA PHE A 168 11.98 7.36 1.79
C PHE A 168 10.75 8.11 1.28
N ARG A 169 10.54 9.31 1.80
CA ARG A 169 9.55 10.25 1.26
C ARG A 169 10.17 10.95 0.05
N PRO A 170 9.55 10.88 -1.14
CA PRO A 170 9.96 11.69 -2.28
C PRO A 170 9.81 13.18 -1.95
N ASN A 171 10.82 13.98 -2.24
CA ASN A 171 10.67 15.44 -2.19
C ASN A 171 9.92 15.93 -3.44
N ASN A 172 9.12 16.98 -3.29
CA ASN A 172 8.36 17.60 -4.39
C ASN A 172 9.23 18.17 -5.52
N ASP A 173 10.54 18.32 -5.29
CA ASP A 173 11.53 18.72 -6.30
C ASP A 173 12.38 17.51 -6.68
N ASP A 174 11.78 16.64 -7.49
CA ASP A 174 12.39 15.40 -7.99
C ASP A 174 13.73 15.68 -8.68
N LEU A 175 13.87 16.82 -9.36
CA LEU A 175 15.09 17.17 -10.08
C LEU A 175 16.27 17.42 -9.12
N MET A 176 16.08 18.23 -8.08
CA MET A 176 17.14 18.51 -7.10
C MET A 176 17.50 17.28 -6.26
N THR A 177 16.52 16.40 -6.04
CA THR A 177 16.71 15.12 -5.36
C THR A 177 17.52 14.15 -6.22
N ARG A 178 17.18 13.99 -7.50
CA ARG A 178 17.91 13.14 -8.45
C ARG A 178 19.34 13.63 -8.73
N LEU A 179 19.56 14.93 -8.60
CA LEU A 179 20.89 15.55 -8.70
C LEU A 179 21.69 15.50 -7.37
N GLY A 180 21.11 14.95 -6.29
CA GLY A 180 21.79 14.74 -5.02
C GLY A 180 21.96 16.01 -4.17
N PHE A 181 21.23 17.09 -4.48
CA PHE A 181 21.32 18.35 -3.74
C PHE A 181 20.36 18.42 -2.54
N VAL A 182 19.36 17.53 -2.50
CA VAL A 182 18.40 17.43 -1.40
C VAL A 182 18.22 15.95 -1.04
N GLU A 183 18.43 15.61 0.24
CA GLU A 183 18.18 14.26 0.72
C GLU A 183 16.67 14.01 0.90
N ASN A 184 16.23 12.80 0.52
CA ASN A 184 14.89 12.34 0.84
C ASN A 184 14.75 12.20 2.36
N ALA A 185 13.62 12.68 2.90
CA ALA A 185 13.31 12.42 4.29
C ALA A 185 13.03 10.92 4.47
N SER A 186 13.76 10.25 5.37
CA SER A 186 13.56 8.83 5.67
C SER A 186 12.74 8.62 6.94
N PHE A 187 12.03 7.51 7.01
CA PHE A 187 11.31 7.07 8.20
C PHE A 187 11.18 5.55 8.23
N THR A 188 11.17 4.96 9.42
CA THR A 188 10.93 3.52 9.57
C THR A 188 9.43 3.25 9.64
N ALA A 189 8.92 2.41 8.74
CA ALA A 189 7.54 1.97 8.72
C ALA A 189 7.41 0.52 9.20
N GLU A 190 6.30 0.23 9.89
CA GLU A 190 5.88 -1.14 10.17
C GLU A 190 5.04 -1.63 8.99
N CYS A 191 5.38 -2.78 8.42
CA CYS A 191 4.59 -3.38 7.36
C CYS A 191 3.88 -4.63 7.86
N TYR A 192 2.63 -4.79 7.44
CA TYR A 192 1.81 -5.94 7.82
C TYR A 192 1.23 -6.64 6.60
N PRO A 193 1.03 -7.97 6.63
CA PRO A 193 0.36 -8.68 5.56
C PRO A 193 -1.07 -8.15 5.38
N VAL A 194 -1.50 -7.91 4.14
CA VAL A 194 -2.86 -7.40 3.86
C VAL A 194 -3.95 -8.33 4.42
N PHE A 195 -3.69 -9.64 4.42
CA PHE A 195 -4.58 -10.63 5.02
C PHE A 195 -4.84 -10.37 6.50
N SER A 196 -3.80 -9.98 7.25
CA SER A 196 -3.91 -9.71 8.68
C SER A 196 -4.76 -8.47 8.95
N LEU A 197 -4.56 -7.40 8.16
CA LEU A 197 -5.37 -6.17 8.22
C LEU A 197 -6.85 -6.48 7.97
N LEU A 198 -7.15 -7.23 6.91
CA LEU A 198 -8.51 -7.64 6.55
C LEU A 198 -9.15 -8.53 7.63
N LYS A 199 -8.42 -9.51 8.16
CA LYS A 199 -8.91 -10.38 9.24
C LYS A 199 -9.21 -9.58 10.52
N ALA A 200 -8.40 -8.56 10.85
CA ALA A 200 -8.61 -7.72 12.02
C ALA A 200 -9.91 -6.90 11.95
N ILE A 201 -10.28 -6.42 10.77
CA ILE A 201 -11.55 -5.70 10.51
C ILE A 201 -12.69 -6.62 10.06
N ASN A 202 -12.49 -7.95 10.08
CA ASN A 202 -13.48 -8.96 9.69
C ASN A 202 -13.99 -8.83 8.24
N ILE A 203 -13.09 -8.54 7.30
CA ILE A 203 -13.39 -8.47 5.87
C ILE A 203 -12.73 -9.65 5.14
N THR A 204 -13.50 -10.30 4.27
CA THR A 204 -13.03 -11.43 3.43
C THR A 204 -13.33 -11.23 1.94
N SER A 205 -14.11 -10.19 1.60
CA SER A 205 -14.44 -9.82 0.24
C SER A 205 -14.11 -8.37 0.00
N VAL A 206 -13.31 -8.10 -1.03
CA VAL A 206 -12.92 -6.77 -1.47
C VAL A 206 -13.37 -6.63 -2.92
N ASP A 207 -14.08 -5.56 -3.23
CA ASP A 207 -14.54 -5.29 -4.59
C ASP A 207 -13.43 -4.66 -5.43
N TYR A 208 -12.67 -3.72 -4.86
CA TYR A 208 -11.58 -3.03 -5.55
C TYR A 208 -10.34 -2.95 -4.67
N PHE A 209 -9.17 -3.36 -5.19
CA PHE A 209 -7.88 -3.16 -4.54
C PHE A 209 -6.98 -2.30 -5.44
N SER A 210 -6.87 -1.01 -5.08
CA SER A 210 -5.90 -0.08 -5.64
C SER A 210 -4.56 -0.31 -4.95
N LEU A 211 -3.60 -0.90 -5.65
CA LEU A 211 -2.30 -1.26 -5.10
C LEU A 211 -1.21 -0.43 -5.80
N ASP A 212 -0.87 0.69 -5.18
CA ASP A 212 0.13 1.64 -5.63
C ASP A 212 1.22 1.76 -4.55
N ILE A 213 2.27 0.95 -4.64
CA ILE A 213 3.33 0.87 -3.62
C ILE A 213 4.74 0.87 -4.21
N GLU A 214 4.91 1.54 -5.35
CA GLU A 214 6.22 1.88 -5.94
C GLU A 214 7.13 0.64 -6.10
N GLY A 215 6.59 -0.45 -6.64
CA GLY A 215 7.36 -1.63 -7.08
C GLY A 215 7.32 -2.85 -6.14
N ALA A 216 6.60 -2.76 -5.02
CA ALA A 216 6.46 -3.85 -4.05
C ALA A 216 5.16 -4.68 -4.21
N GLU A 217 4.42 -4.50 -5.30
CA GLU A 217 3.07 -5.05 -5.52
C GLU A 217 3.08 -6.58 -5.58
N LEU A 218 3.95 -7.17 -6.42
CA LEU A 218 3.99 -8.60 -6.64
C LEU A 218 4.32 -9.40 -5.36
N PRO A 219 5.33 -9.03 -4.54
CA PRO A 219 5.54 -9.62 -3.24
C PRO A 219 4.29 -9.60 -2.35
N VAL A 220 3.59 -8.47 -2.26
CA VAL A 220 2.36 -8.35 -1.47
C VAL A 220 1.27 -9.29 -1.98
N LEU A 221 1.02 -9.31 -3.29
CA LEU A 221 0.01 -10.19 -3.90
C LEU A 221 0.29 -11.68 -3.64
N LYS A 222 1.57 -12.08 -3.59
CA LYS A 222 1.97 -13.46 -3.27
C LYS A 222 1.66 -13.87 -1.83
N THR A 223 1.47 -12.93 -0.91
CA THR A 223 1.13 -13.25 0.49
C THR A 223 -0.35 -13.57 0.69
N ILE A 224 -1.22 -13.19 -0.25
CA ILE A 224 -2.67 -13.27 -0.10
C ILE A 224 -3.13 -14.74 -0.18
N PRO A 225 -3.81 -15.26 0.86
CA PRO A 225 -4.43 -16.57 0.79
C PRO A 225 -5.74 -16.49 -0.01
N TRP A 226 -5.66 -16.65 -1.32
CA TRP A 226 -6.79 -16.51 -2.26
C TRP A 226 -7.97 -17.45 -2.02
N ASN A 227 -7.77 -18.53 -1.26
CA ASN A 227 -8.84 -19.42 -0.80
C ASN A 227 -9.62 -18.87 0.41
N ARG A 228 -9.14 -17.80 1.05
CA ARG A 228 -9.73 -17.17 2.26
C ARG A 228 -10.17 -15.73 2.01
N VAL A 229 -9.57 -15.04 1.05
CA VAL A 229 -9.93 -13.67 0.66
C VAL A 229 -10.23 -13.62 -0.84
N ARG A 230 -11.37 -13.00 -1.17
CA ARG A 230 -11.76 -12.75 -2.56
C ARG A 230 -11.61 -11.26 -2.88
N ILE A 231 -10.79 -10.96 -3.87
CA ILE A 231 -10.63 -9.60 -4.42
C ILE A 231 -11.13 -9.64 -5.86
N LYS A 232 -12.10 -8.81 -6.23
CA LYS A 232 -12.73 -8.89 -7.57
C LYS A 232 -11.88 -8.23 -8.65
N VAL A 233 -11.51 -6.97 -8.41
CA VAL A 233 -10.66 -6.17 -9.30
C VAL A 233 -9.46 -5.69 -8.49
N ASN A 234 -8.26 -5.92 -9.01
CA ASN A 234 -7.06 -5.28 -8.49
C ASN A 234 -6.30 -4.59 -9.61
N ILE A 235 -5.86 -3.37 -9.34
CA ILE A 235 -5.08 -2.55 -10.26
C ILE A 235 -3.75 -2.27 -9.59
N CYS A 236 -2.67 -2.62 -10.29
CA CYS A 236 -1.29 -2.31 -9.92
C CYS A 236 -0.77 -1.25 -10.88
N THR A 237 -0.49 -0.06 -10.36
CA THR A 237 -0.13 1.15 -11.13
C THR A 237 1.20 1.01 -11.87
N GLU A 238 2.21 0.35 -11.28
CA GLU A 238 3.52 0.17 -11.94
C GLU A 238 3.57 -0.98 -12.94
N LEU A 239 2.72 -1.99 -12.81
CA LEU A 239 2.73 -3.14 -13.71
C LEU A 239 1.98 -2.88 -15.02
N LEU A 240 1.22 -1.77 -15.12
CA LEU A 240 0.23 -1.54 -16.20
C LEU A 240 -0.72 -2.74 -16.41
N GLU A 241 -0.86 -3.62 -15.40
CA GLU A 241 -1.62 -4.86 -15.48
C GLU A 241 -2.87 -4.78 -14.60
N ILE A 242 -4.05 -4.89 -15.22
CA ILE A 242 -5.31 -5.12 -14.53
C ILE A 242 -5.49 -6.61 -14.35
N TRP A 243 -5.71 -7.04 -13.11
CA TRP A 243 -5.90 -8.44 -12.78
C TRP A 243 -7.35 -8.68 -12.36
N TYR A 244 -7.97 -9.69 -12.97
CA TYR A 244 -9.28 -10.19 -12.60
C TYR A 244 -9.16 -11.51 -11.87
N ASN A 245 -9.87 -11.64 -10.76
CA ASN A 245 -9.98 -12.91 -10.08
C ASN A 245 -11.34 -13.56 -10.40
N HIS A 246 -11.35 -14.48 -11.37
CA HIS A 246 -12.41 -15.47 -11.50
C HIS A 246 -11.81 -16.85 -11.18
N ALA A 247 -12.28 -17.49 -10.11
CA ALA A 247 -11.89 -18.84 -9.70
C ALA A 247 -10.39 -19.06 -9.39
N GLY A 248 -9.69 -18.06 -8.82
CA GLY A 248 -8.34 -18.26 -8.27
C GLY A 248 -7.23 -18.38 -9.33
N LYS A 249 -7.48 -17.95 -10.57
CA LYS A 249 -6.46 -17.85 -11.61
C LYS A 249 -6.12 -16.39 -11.86
N LEU A 250 -4.82 -16.11 -11.84
CA LEU A 250 -4.22 -14.87 -12.29
C LEU A 250 -4.42 -14.79 -13.82
N ILE A 251 -5.35 -13.96 -14.28
CA ILE A 251 -5.58 -13.74 -15.71
C ILE A 251 -5.07 -12.33 -16.02
N SER A 252 -3.97 -12.23 -16.78
CA SER A 252 -3.50 -10.97 -17.34
C SER A 252 -4.32 -10.63 -18.59
N ARG A 253 -4.70 -9.36 -18.72
CA ARG A 253 -4.97 -8.68 -20.00
C ARG A 253 -5.14 -7.18 -19.72
N TYR A 254 -4.12 -6.40 -20.03
CA TYR A 254 -4.09 -5.31 -21.01
C TYR A 254 -2.62 -4.91 -21.22
#